data_AF-A0A2A4XBV0-F1
#
_entry.id   AF-A0A2A4XBV0-F1
#
_cell.length_a   1.000
_cell.length_b   1.000
_cell.length_c   1.000
_cell.angle_alpha   90.00
_cell.angle_beta   90.00
_cell.angle_gamma   90.00
#
_symmetry.space_group_name_H-M   'P 1'
#
loop_
_entity.id
_entity.type
_entity.pdbx_description
1 polymer ?
#
loop_
_entity_poly.entity_id
_entity_poly.type
_entity_poly.pdbx_seq_one_letter_code
_entity_poly.pdbx_strand_id
1 'polypeptide(L)' 'MRQLRCSLLLSICTLMLISCADVRAWERGYLAREEMAWDPDALESSLNDHIFFSKEASSGGNSAAGGGCGCN' A
#
# COMPACT_ATOMS: atom_id res chain seq x y z
N MET A 1 -20.32 1.73 37.55
CA MET A 1 -20.03 2.83 36.60
C MET A 1 -18.80 2.59 35.71
N ARG A 2 -17.61 2.28 36.25
CA ARG A 2 -16.38 2.07 35.45
C ARG A 2 -16.45 0.85 34.52
N GLN A 3 -17.00 -0.26 34.99
CA GLN A 3 -17.18 -1.49 34.20
C GLN A 3 -18.17 -1.31 33.03
N LEU A 4 -19.29 -0.61 33.26
CA LEU A 4 -20.27 -0.27 32.22
C LEU A 4 -19.69 0.62 31.12
N ARG A 5 -18.80 1.55 31.48
CA ARG A 5 -18.07 2.39 30.51
C ARG A 5 -17.12 1.58 29.64
N CYS A 6 -16.37 0.63 30.22
CA CYS A 6 -15.49 -0.26 29.46
C CYS A 6 -16.28 -1.16 28.51
N SER A 7 -17.39 -1.75 28.96
CA SER A 7 -18.25 -2.59 28.11
C SER A 7 -18.88 -1.81 26.95
N LEU A 8 -19.28 -0.55 27.18
CA LEU A 8 -19.81 0.32 26.13
C LEU A 8 -18.76 0.66 25.07
N LEU A 9 -17.54 1.00 25.49
CA LEU A 9 -16.43 1.29 24.58
C LEU A 9 -16.03 0.06 23.75
N LEU A 10 -16.00 -1.13 24.36
CA LEU A 10 -15.68 -2.38 23.66
C LEU A 10 -16.74 -2.70 22.59
N SER A 11 -18.02 -2.50 22.91
CA SER A 11 -19.13 -2.66 21.96
C SER A 11 -19.02 -1.69 20.79
N ILE A 12 -18.73 -0.41 21.04
CA ILE A 12 -18.56 0.58 19.95
C ILE A 12 -17.38 0.21 19.04
N CYS A 13 -16.26 -0.26 19.62
CA CYS A 13 -15.12 -0.72 18.83
C CYS A 13 -15.47 -1.90 17.91
N THR A 14 -16.25 -2.88 18.38
CA THR A 14 -16.61 -4.05 17.55
C THR A 14 -17.54 -3.68 16.39
N LEU A 15 -18.39 -2.66 16.54
CA LEU A 15 -19.22 -2.16 15.44
C LEU A 15 -18.41 -1.52 14.29
N MET A 16 -17.20 -1.03 14.57
CA MET A 16 -16.36 -0.40 13.54
C MET A 16 -15.68 -1.40 12.59
N LEU A 17 -15.69 -2.71 12.90
CA LEU A 17 -15.08 -3.75 12.05
C LEU A 17 -16.02 -4.26 10.94
N ILE A 18 -17.27 -3.80 10.88
CA ILE A 18 -18.30 -4.35 9.96
C ILE A 18 -18.22 -3.72 8.55
N SER A 19 -17.20 -2.93 8.24
CA SER A 19 -17.07 -2.15 7.00
C SER A 19 -16.38 -2.89 5.85
N CYS A 20 -16.45 -4.22 5.80
CA CYS A 20 -15.93 -4.99 4.67
C CYS A 20 -17.02 -5.11 3.58
N ALA A 21 -16.91 -4.30 2.52
CA ALA A 21 -17.74 -4.42 1.33
C ALA A 21 -17.07 -5.37 0.34
N ASP A 22 -17.79 -6.40 -0.12
CA ASP A 22 -17.37 -7.25 -1.24
C ASP A 22 -17.50 -6.44 -2.53
N VAL A 23 -16.37 -6.07 -3.14
CA VAL A 23 -16.33 -5.31 -4.39
C VAL A 23 -15.93 -6.26 -5.51
N ARG A 24 -16.83 -6.45 -6.48
CA ARG A 24 -16.60 -7.34 -7.60
C ARG A 24 -15.50 -6.79 -8.52
N ALA A 25 -14.81 -7.67 -9.24
CA ALA A 25 -13.64 -7.27 -10.04
C ALA A 25 -13.93 -6.13 -11.04
N TRP A 26 -15.12 -6.13 -11.66
CA TRP A 26 -15.52 -5.10 -12.62
C TRP A 26 -15.98 -3.78 -11.99
N GLU A 27 -16.37 -3.77 -10.71
CA GLU A 27 -16.73 -2.54 -9.98
C GLU A 27 -15.49 -1.69 -9.66
N ARG A 28 -14.30 -2.31 -9.65
CA ARG A 28 -13.02 -1.63 -9.48
C ARG A 28 -12.58 -0.80 -10.69
N GLY A 29 -13.27 -0.91 -11.83
CA GLY A 29 -12.92 -0.18 -13.06
C GLY A 29 -12.89 1.34 -12.89
N TYR A 30 -13.74 1.90 -12.00
CA TYR A 30 -13.74 3.34 -11.71
C TYR A 30 -12.43 3.83 -11.07
N LEU A 31 -11.78 2.99 -10.26
CA LEU A 31 -10.51 3.28 -9.59
C LEU A 31 -9.28 2.81 -10.37
N ALA A 32 -9.48 2.15 -11.51
CA ALA A 32 -8.42 1.59 -12.36
C ALA A 32 -8.15 2.46 -13.60
N ARG A 33 -8.44 3.76 -13.51
CA ARG A 33 -8.12 4.70 -14.59
C ARG A 33 -6.62 4.95 -14.64
N GLU A 34 -6.09 5.14 -15.84
CA GLU A 34 -4.66 5.37 -16.07
C GLU A 34 -4.15 6.61 -15.32
N GLU A 35 -4.96 7.68 -15.28
CA GLU A 35 -4.64 8.90 -14.53
C GLU A 35 -4.64 8.74 -13.00
N MET A 36 -5.14 7.62 -12.47
CA MET A 36 -5.14 7.28 -11.05
C MET A 36 -4.05 6.26 -10.68
N ALA A 37 -3.22 5.84 -11.64
CA ALA A 37 -2.10 4.94 -11.38
C ALA A 37 -1.09 5.59 -10.43
N TRP A 38 -0.57 4.81 -9.49
CA TRP A 38 0.53 5.23 -8.60
C TRP A 38 1.79 5.61 -9.37
N ASP A 39 1.97 4.95 -10.52
CA ASP A 39 3.04 5.16 -11.46
C ASP A 39 2.40 5.42 -12.84
N PRO A 40 2.27 6.70 -13.23
CA PRO A 40 1.61 7.08 -14.48
C PRO A 40 2.46 6.78 -15.72
N ASP A 41 3.78 6.58 -15.56
CA ASP A 41 4.70 6.24 -16.65
C ASP A 41 5.64 5.12 -16.21
N ALA A 42 5.19 3.89 -16.46
CA ALA A 42 5.94 2.68 -16.13
C ALA A 42 7.32 2.62 -16.81
N LEU A 43 7.50 3.26 -17.97
CA LEU A 43 8.78 3.27 -18.67
C LEU A 43 9.78 4.18 -17.95
N GLU A 44 9.35 5.39 -17.59
CA GLU A 44 10.16 6.33 -16.80
C GLU A 44 10.56 5.72 -15.45
N SER A 45 9.60 5.12 -14.76
CA SER A 45 9.81 4.45 -13.47
C SER A 45 10.81 3.30 -13.58
N SER A 46 10.68 2.43 -14.58
CA SER A 46 11.64 1.34 -14.81
C SER A 46 13.05 1.86 -15.14
N LEU A 47 13.15 2.96 -15.88
CA LEU A 47 14.44 3.59 -16.17
C LEU A 47 15.08 4.15 -14.90
N ASN A 48 14.31 4.85 -14.07
CA ASN A 48 14.79 5.41 -12.81
C ASN A 48 15.26 4.33 -11.84
N ASP A 49 14.52 3.22 -11.73
CA ASP A 49 14.93 2.06 -10.95
C ASP A 49 16.25 1.48 -11.46
N HIS A 50 16.42 1.32 -12.77
CA HIS A 50 17.67 0.82 -13.35
C HIS A 50 18.86 1.75 -13.04
N ILE A 51 18.67 3.06 -13.14
CA ILE A 51 19.69 4.06 -12.79
C ILE A 51 20.03 3.97 -11.29
N PHE A 52 19.00 3.87 -10.44
CA PHE A 52 19.16 3.78 -9.00
C PHE A 52 19.94 2.52 -8.60
N PHE A 53 19.57 1.35 -9.10
CA PHE A 53 20.32 0.11 -8.84
C PHE A 53 21.76 0.19 -9.37
N SER A 54 21.98 0.83 -10.51
CA SER A 54 23.33 0.98 -11.07
C SER A 54 24.24 1.87 -10.23
N LYS A 55 23.69 2.82 -9.46
CA LYS A 55 24.46 3.83 -8.74
C LYS A 55 24.45 3.64 -7.22
N GLU A 56 23.34 3.16 -6.68
CA GLU A 56 22.98 3.31 -5.27
C GLU A 56 22.29 2.05 -4.69
N ALA A 57 22.41 0.89 -5.35
CA ALA A 57 21.78 -0.37 -4.89
C ALA A 57 22.07 -0.74 -3.42
N SER A 58 23.24 -0.37 -2.90
CA SER A 58 23.61 -0.62 -1.49
C SER A 58 22.82 0.23 -0.48
N SER A 59 22.19 1.33 -0.92
CA SER A 59 21.43 2.27 -0.08
C SER A 59 19.99 1.82 0.18
N GLY A 60 19.52 0.79 -0.55
CA GLY A 60 18.14 0.29 -0.51
C GLY A 60 17.17 1.10 -1.35
N GLY A 61 16.17 0.44 -1.94
CA GLY A 61 15.24 0.99 -2.93
C GLY A 61 13.77 0.76 -2.58
N ASN A 62 12.89 1.11 -3.52
CA ASN A 62 11.43 1.21 -3.31
C ASN A 62 10.69 -0.15 -3.22
N SER A 63 11.42 -1.26 -3.11
CA SER A 63 10.89 -2.62 -3.12
C SER A 63 11.18 -3.32 -1.79
N ALA A 64 10.22 -4.12 -1.30
CA ALA A 64 10.33 -4.86 -0.03
C ALA A 64 11.52 -5.85 0.06
N ALA A 65 12.21 -6.10 -1.06
CA ALA A 65 13.39 -6.96 -1.15
C ALA A 65 14.71 -6.21 -1.42
N GLY A 66 14.71 -4.88 -1.56
CA GLY A 66 15.87 -4.13 -2.03
C GLY A 66 16.49 -3.27 -0.94
N GLY A 67 17.43 -3.80 -0.17
CA GLY A 67 18.11 -3.04 0.88
C GLY A 67 19.29 -3.80 1.46
N GLY A 68 20.35 -4.01 0.66
CA GLY A 68 21.53 -4.72 1.13
C GLY A 68 22.68 -4.76 0.11
N CYS A 69 23.89 -4.58 0.64
CA CYS A 69 25.27 -4.68 0.09
C CYS A 69 25.60 -4.32 -1.37
N GLY A 70 24.64 -3.95 -2.23
CA GLY A 70 24.87 -3.56 -3.62
C GLY A 70 25.01 -4.73 -4.62
N CYS A 71 24.73 -5.96 -4.23
CA CYS A 71 24.75 -7.12 -5.14
C CYS A 71 23.31 -7.51 -5.52
N ASN A 72 22.78 -6.93 -6.60
CA ASN A 72 21.57 -7.43 -7.28
C ASN A 72 21.96 -8.60 -8.20
#